data_AF-A0AAD8YLV3-F1
#
_entry.id   AF-A0AAD8YLV3-F1
#
_cell.length_a   1.000
_cell.length_b   1.000
_cell.length_c   1.000
_cell.angle_alpha   90.00
_cell.angle_beta   90.00
_cell.angle_gamma   90.00
#
_symmetry.space_group_name_H-M   'P 1'
#
loop_
_entity.id
_entity.type
_entity.pdbx_description
1 polymer ?
#
loop_
_entity_poly.entity_id
_entity_poly.type
_entity_poly.pdbx_seq_one_letter_code
_entity_poly.pdbx_strand_id
1 'polypeptide(L)'
;MKTVFALLLALVASAAAFTGTPLQLTRSSPAAVRSNARSTLVMRERACDLLGKTANRKARVVTFSHKRIHKVQQVNLQWKRFYSDDLGRQVRLRLSTKGIKTVNKYGSIDAAAKKFGVNLGKF
;
A
#
# COMPACT_ATOMS: atom_id res chain seq x y z
N MET A 1 -82.72 -13.56 11.24
CA MET A 1 -83.24 -13.99 9.92
C MET A 1 -82.09 -14.12 8.96
N LYS A 2 -81.98 -15.31 8.35
CA LYS A 2 -81.44 -15.63 7.02
C LYS A 2 -80.00 -15.21 6.69
N THR A 3 -79.16 -16.24 6.85
CA THR A 3 -77.89 -16.51 6.16
C THR A 3 -77.99 -16.50 4.64
N VAL A 4 -76.84 -16.29 3.99
CA VAL A 4 -76.45 -16.78 2.65
C VAL A 4 -77.12 -16.08 1.47
N PHE A 5 -76.33 -15.48 0.57
CA PHE A 5 -76.30 -15.80 -0.86
C PHE A 5 -75.35 -14.86 -1.63
N ALA A 6 -74.34 -15.46 -2.28
CA ALA A 6 -73.72 -15.05 -3.54
C ALA A 6 -73.02 -13.66 -3.59
N LEU A 7 -71.70 -13.52 -3.75
CA LEU A 7 -70.76 -14.29 -4.58
C LEU A 7 -71.35 -14.61 -5.95
N LEU A 8 -71.35 -13.63 -6.86
CA LEU A 8 -71.26 -13.76 -8.33
C LEU A 8 -71.64 -12.41 -8.97
N LEU A 9 -70.68 -11.68 -9.53
CA LEU A 9 -70.41 -11.68 -10.97
C LEU A 9 -69.39 -10.59 -11.30
N ALA A 10 -68.30 -11.02 -11.94
CA ALA A 10 -67.28 -10.19 -12.56
C ALA A 10 -67.82 -9.47 -13.82
N LEU A 11 -66.94 -8.67 -14.42
CA LEU A 11 -67.06 -7.83 -15.64
C LEU A 11 -67.58 -6.42 -15.33
N VAL A 12 -66.83 -5.35 -15.61
CA VAL A 12 -66.37 -4.97 -16.95
C VAL A 12 -65.00 -4.26 -16.89
N ALA A 13 -64.21 -4.55 -17.92
CA ALA A 13 -62.89 -4.04 -18.19
C ALA A 13 -62.83 -2.54 -18.50
N SER A 14 -61.73 -1.89 -18.12
CA SER A 14 -61.14 -0.81 -18.92
C SER A 14 -59.64 -0.73 -18.64
N ALA A 15 -58.91 -0.79 -19.73
CA ALA A 15 -57.47 -0.88 -19.85
C ALA A 15 -56.73 0.37 -19.36
N ALA A 16 -55.40 0.23 -19.34
CA ALA A 16 -54.37 1.26 -19.24
C ALA A 16 -54.06 1.79 -17.84
N ALA A 17 -53.17 1.06 -17.15
CA ALA A 17 -52.01 1.69 -16.52
C ALA A 17 -50.96 0.62 -16.22
N PHE A 18 -50.31 0.10 -17.28
CA PHE A 18 -48.97 -0.48 -17.10
C PHE A 18 -48.02 0.69 -16.86
N THR A 19 -48.12 1.34 -15.70
CA THR A 19 -47.06 2.21 -15.20
C THR A 19 -45.93 1.28 -14.81
N GLY A 20 -45.15 0.87 -15.81
CA GLY A 20 -43.87 0.23 -15.58
C GLY A 20 -43.09 1.16 -14.66
N THR A 21 -42.86 0.72 -13.43
CA THR A 21 -41.90 1.37 -12.55
C THR A 21 -40.56 1.29 -13.27
N PRO A 22 -39.92 2.41 -13.64
CA PRO A 22 -38.54 2.32 -14.09
C PRO A 22 -37.74 1.86 -12.86
N LEU A 23 -37.22 0.63 -12.90
CA LEU A 23 -36.13 0.22 -12.03
C LEU A 23 -34.95 1.16 -12.33
N GLN A 24 -34.86 2.28 -11.62
CA GLN A 24 -33.66 3.10 -11.61
C GLN A 24 -32.57 2.30 -10.91
N LEU A 25 -31.85 1.51 -11.72
CA LEU A 25 -30.66 0.78 -11.33
C LEU A 25 -29.50 1.78 -11.15
N THR A 26 -29.64 2.78 -10.29
CA THR A 26 -28.53 3.60 -9.83
C THR A 26 -27.78 2.83 -8.75
N ARG A 27 -27.16 1.72 -9.15
CA ARG A 27 -26.04 1.16 -8.39
C ARG A 27 -24.89 2.15 -8.55
N SER A 28 -24.88 3.20 -7.73
CA SER A 28 -23.70 4.03 -7.51
C SER A 28 -22.64 3.15 -6.86
N SER A 29 -21.95 2.37 -7.68
CA SER A 29 -20.79 1.62 -7.23
C SER A 29 -19.72 2.64 -6.86
N PRO A 30 -19.21 2.69 -5.61
CA PRO A 30 -18.08 3.55 -5.25
C PRO A 30 -16.75 3.06 -5.87
N ALA A 31 -16.80 2.17 -6.87
CA ALA A 31 -15.65 1.50 -7.45
C ALA A 31 -14.87 2.35 -8.49
N ALA A 32 -15.26 3.60 -8.72
CA ALA A 32 -14.67 4.46 -9.75
C ALA A 32 -14.07 5.77 -9.22
N VAL A 33 -13.49 5.75 -8.01
CA VAL A 33 -12.42 6.71 -7.63
C VAL A 33 -11.18 5.93 -7.24
N ARG A 34 -10.74 5.00 -8.08
CA ARG A 34 -9.32 4.64 -8.08
C ARG A 34 -8.65 5.71 -8.92
N SER A 35 -8.20 6.75 -8.23
CA SER A 35 -7.33 7.80 -8.75
C SER A 35 -6.38 7.20 -9.77
N ASN A 36 -6.37 7.81 -10.95
CA ASN A 36 -5.49 7.52 -12.07
C ASN A 36 -4.03 7.87 -11.69
N ALA A 37 -3.49 7.19 -10.67
CA ALA A 37 -2.08 7.22 -10.37
C ALA A 37 -1.43 6.32 -11.40
N ARG A 38 -1.11 6.89 -12.57
CA ARG A 38 -0.06 6.36 -13.41
C ARG A 38 1.11 6.05 -12.48
N SER A 39 1.45 4.78 -12.34
CA SER A 39 2.69 4.37 -11.69
C SER A 39 3.83 4.94 -12.51
N THR A 40 4.21 6.20 -12.24
CA THR A 40 5.56 6.64 -12.57
C THR A 40 6.45 5.61 -11.91
N LEU A 41 7.15 4.80 -12.71
CA LEU A 41 8.14 3.86 -12.23
C LEU A 41 9.28 4.69 -11.61
N VAL A 42 9.04 5.23 -10.42
CA VAL A 42 10.04 5.97 -9.65
C VAL A 42 11.00 4.92 -9.15
N MET A 43 12.11 4.77 -9.86
CA MET A 43 13.21 3.95 -9.39
C MET A 43 13.67 4.48 -8.04
N ARG A 44 13.37 3.72 -7.00
CA ARG A 44 13.74 4.03 -5.64
C ARG A 44 15.26 4.07 -5.51
N GLU A 45 15.80 5.20 -5.03
CA GLU A 45 17.24 5.37 -4.82
C GLU A 45 17.84 4.22 -4.00
N ARG A 46 19.12 3.87 -4.25
CA ARG A 46 19.82 2.79 -3.52
C ARG A 46 20.29 3.26 -2.14
N ALA A 47 19.33 3.56 -1.27
CA ALA A 47 19.53 3.96 0.12
C ALA A 47 18.99 2.90 1.10
N CYS A 48 19.51 2.94 2.32
CA CYS A 48 19.00 2.18 3.46
C CYS A 48 17.75 2.84 4.03
N ASP A 49 16.68 2.08 4.23
CA ASP A 49 15.36 2.62 4.60
C ASP A 49 15.34 3.24 5.99
N LEU A 50 16.04 2.62 6.94
CA LEU A 50 16.11 3.07 8.33
C LEU A 50 17.13 4.20 8.56
N LEU A 51 18.33 4.08 7.98
CA LEU A 51 19.48 4.94 8.30
C LEU A 51 19.80 5.98 7.22
N GLY A 52 19.14 5.94 6.05
CA GLY A 52 19.45 6.82 4.92
C GLY A 52 20.83 6.64 4.31
N LYS A 53 21.55 5.55 4.64
CA LYS A 53 22.91 5.31 4.12
C LYS A 53 22.91 5.14 2.60
N THR A 54 23.68 5.97 1.92
CA THR A 54 23.87 5.97 0.46
C THR A 54 25.29 5.55 0.07
N ALA A 55 25.49 5.31 -1.23
CA ALA A 55 26.79 4.96 -1.78
C ALA A 55 27.82 6.09 -1.63
N ASN A 56 29.08 5.74 -1.35
CA ASN A 56 30.19 6.68 -1.39
C ASN A 56 30.69 6.83 -2.83
N ARG A 57 30.41 7.99 -3.44
CA ARG A 57 30.78 8.30 -4.84
C ARG A 57 32.16 8.95 -5.00
N LYS A 58 32.75 9.45 -3.90
CA LYS A 58 34.07 10.11 -3.92
C LYS A 58 35.23 9.12 -3.78
N ALA A 59 34.94 7.84 -3.56
CA ALA A 59 35.94 6.80 -3.39
C ALA A 59 36.78 6.58 -4.67
N ARG A 60 38.03 6.18 -4.45
CA ARG A 60 38.99 5.88 -5.51
C ARG A 60 39.72 4.58 -5.21
N VAL A 61 40.01 3.82 -6.25
CA VAL A 61 41.00 2.74 -6.22
C VAL A 61 42.35 3.34 -6.56
N VAL A 62 43.36 2.92 -5.81
CA VAL A 62 44.71 3.47 -5.87
C VAL A 62 45.61 2.32 -6.27
N THR A 63 46.27 2.43 -7.42
CA THR A 63 47.24 1.42 -7.84
C THR A 63 48.54 1.58 -7.08
N PHE A 64 49.42 0.58 -7.18
CA PHE A 64 50.78 0.65 -6.66
C PHE A 64 51.54 1.89 -7.15
N SER A 65 51.41 2.24 -8.43
CA SER A 65 51.96 3.45 -9.06
C SER A 65 51.20 4.76 -8.74
N HIS A 66 50.33 4.75 -7.73
CA HIS A 66 49.56 5.91 -7.29
C HIS A 66 48.55 6.49 -8.30
N LYS A 67 48.22 5.73 -9.35
CA LYS A 67 47.15 6.10 -10.29
C LYS A 67 45.81 5.98 -9.58
N ARG A 68 45.01 7.06 -9.62
CA ARG A 68 43.71 7.16 -8.92
C ARG A 68 42.57 6.92 -9.91
N ILE A 69 41.79 5.87 -9.68
CA ILE A 69 40.64 5.51 -10.53
C ILE A 69 39.36 5.68 -9.72
N HIS A 70 38.40 6.43 -10.24
CA HIS A 70 37.11 6.63 -9.57
C HIS A 70 36.33 5.32 -9.47
N LYS A 71 35.81 5.02 -8.27
CA LYS A 71 34.97 3.85 -8.00
C LYS A 71 33.88 4.21 -7.02
N VAL A 72 32.64 3.81 -7.32
CA VAL A 72 31.52 3.98 -6.37
C VAL A 72 31.49 2.78 -5.42
N GLN A 73 31.54 3.05 -4.11
CA GLN A 73 31.35 2.03 -3.08
C GLN A 73 29.87 1.96 -2.70
N GLN A 74 29.22 0.86 -3.11
CA GLN A 74 27.80 0.62 -2.84
C GLN A 74 27.56 0.18 -1.39
N VAL A 75 26.37 0.47 -0.87
CA VAL A 75 25.94 -0.02 0.44
C VAL A 75 25.53 -1.49 0.33
N ASN A 76 25.94 -2.30 1.33
CA ASN A 76 25.48 -3.68 1.47
C ASN A 76 24.02 -3.70 1.97
N LEU A 77 23.09 -3.57 1.01
CA LEU A 77 21.65 -3.54 1.22
C LEU A 77 21.06 -4.94 1.09
N GLN A 78 20.19 -5.30 2.03
CA GLN A 78 19.53 -6.59 2.12
C GLN A 78 18.04 -6.39 2.36
N TRP A 79 17.23 -7.22 1.70
CA TRP A 79 15.79 -7.27 1.96
C TRP A 79 15.52 -8.13 3.19
N LYS A 80 14.87 -7.56 4.20
CA LYS A 80 14.49 -8.26 5.42
C LYS A 80 13.10 -7.83 5.88
N ARG A 81 12.42 -8.75 6.57
CA ARG A 81 11.11 -8.52 7.19
C ARG A 81 11.34 -8.39 8.68
N PHE A 82 10.77 -7.35 9.28
CA PHE A 82 10.74 -7.17 10.74
C PHE A 82 9.30 -7.05 11.18
N TYR A 83 8.97 -7.62 12.33
CA TYR A 83 7.68 -7.40 12.96
C TYR A 83 7.68 -6.03 13.64
N SER A 84 6.61 -5.25 13.44
CA SER A 84 6.37 -3.97 14.10
C SER A 84 5.17 -4.15 15.03
N ASP A 85 5.36 -3.80 16.30
CA ASP A 85 4.33 -3.91 17.33
C ASP A 85 3.28 -2.81 17.15
N ASP A 86 3.73 -1.60 16.81
CA ASP A 86 2.87 -0.43 16.58
C ASP A 86 1.89 -0.62 15.41
N LEU A 87 2.33 -1.30 14.33
CA LEU A 87 1.48 -1.58 13.16
C LEU A 87 0.81 -2.97 13.20
N GLY A 88 1.19 -3.84 14.13
CA GLY A 88 0.69 -5.22 14.21
C GLY A 88 0.97 -6.06 12.96
N ARG A 89 1.99 -5.71 12.16
CA ARG A 89 2.32 -6.43 10.91
C ARG A 89 3.82 -6.51 10.67
N GLN A 90 4.21 -7.43 9.79
CA GLN A 90 5.58 -7.49 9.28
C GLN A 90 5.80 -6.43 8.20
N VAL A 91 6.84 -5.61 8.38
CA VAL A 91 7.27 -4.59 7.43
C VAL A 91 8.48 -5.11 6.66
N ARG A 92 8.42 -5.08 5.32
CA ARG A 92 9.53 -5.47 4.45
C ARG A 92 10.39 -4.25 4.12
N LEU A 93 11.60 -4.22 4.63
CA LEU A 93 12.53 -3.11 4.47
C LEU A 93 13.78 -3.55 3.71
N ARG A 94 14.39 -2.60 3.00
CA ARG A 94 15.71 -2.75 2.42
C ARG A 94 16.74 -2.07 3.35
N LEU A 95 17.36 -2.88 4.20
CA LEU A 95 18.27 -2.38 5.23
C LEU A 95 19.72 -2.64 4.87
N SER A 96 20.60 -1.73 5.29
CA SER A 96 22.03 -2.02 5.34
C SER A 96 22.33 -3.02 6.45
N THR A 97 23.45 -3.76 6.36
CA THR A 97 23.88 -4.65 7.46
C THR A 97 24.09 -3.92 8.78
N LYS A 98 24.50 -2.65 8.74
CA LYS A 98 24.54 -1.79 9.92
C LYS A 98 23.14 -1.43 10.42
N GLY A 99 22.17 -1.21 9.53
CA GLY A 99 20.77 -1.03 9.89
C GLY A 99 20.20 -2.23 10.63
N ILE A 100 20.48 -3.45 10.15
CA ILE A 100 20.09 -4.69 10.84
C ILE A 100 20.70 -4.75 12.25
N LYS A 101 22.00 -4.44 12.38
CA LYS A 101 22.64 -4.36 13.71
C LYS A 101 22.00 -3.31 14.61
N THR A 102 21.55 -2.20 14.04
CA THR A 102 20.87 -1.13 14.78
C THR A 102 19.50 -1.58 15.29
N VAL A 103 18.72 -2.28 14.47
CA VAL A 103 17.44 -2.88 14.91
C VAL A 103 17.70 -3.86 16.06
N ASN A 104 18.67 -4.75 15.93
CA ASN A 104 19.01 -5.69 16.99
C ASN A 104 19.49 -5.00 18.28
N LYS A 105 20.19 -3.86 18.16
CA LYS A 105 20.65 -3.09 19.33
C LYS A 105 19.51 -2.44 20.10
N TYR A 106 18.47 -1.97 19.41
CA TYR A 106 17.30 -1.36 20.05
C TYR A 106 16.19 -2.36 20.40
N GLY A 107 16.33 -3.62 19.98
CA GLY A 107 15.38 -4.69 20.26
C GLY A 107 14.20 -4.72 19.30
N SER A 108 13.61 -3.57 18.96
CA SER A 108 12.46 -3.46 18.05
C SER A 108 12.73 -2.55 16.85
N ILE A 109 12.00 -2.78 15.76
CA ILE A 109 12.05 -1.92 14.56
C ILE A 109 11.44 -0.54 14.86
N ASP A 110 10.44 -0.49 15.73
CA ASP A 110 9.71 0.74 16.08
C ASP A 110 10.57 1.70 16.90
N ALA A 111 11.31 1.17 17.88
CA ALA A 111 12.27 1.97 18.66
C ALA A 111 13.35 2.58 17.77
N ALA A 112 13.85 1.79 16.80
CA ALA A 112 14.81 2.27 15.83
C ALA A 112 14.19 3.34 14.91
N ALA A 113 13.00 3.09 14.38
CA ALA A 113 12.29 4.02 13.48
C ALA A 113 11.98 5.36 14.17
N LYS A 114 11.54 5.35 15.43
CA LYS A 114 11.29 6.54 16.25
C LYS A 114 12.56 7.37 16.43
N LYS A 115 13.70 6.72 16.65
CA LYS A 115 15.00 7.41 16.80
C LYS A 115 15.47 8.08 15.51
N PHE A 116 15.25 7.47 14.36
CA PHE A 116 15.67 8.02 13.06
C PHE A 116 14.57 8.82 12.35
N GLY A 117 13.38 8.97 12.96
CA GLY A 117 12.26 9.73 12.39
C GLY A 117 11.67 9.11 11.12
N VAL A 118 11.67 7.78 11.01
CA VAL A 118 11.20 7.06 9.81
C VAL A 118 9.77 6.56 10.00
N ASN A 119 8.89 6.89 9.05
CA ASN A 119 7.50 6.41 9.04
C ASN A 119 7.40 5.01 8.41
N LEU A 120 7.13 3.99 9.24
CA LEU A 120 7.04 2.59 8.80
C LEU A 120 5.79 2.27 7.95
N GLY A 121 4.71 3.06 8.09
CA GLY A 121 3.48 2.89 7.33
C GLY A 121 3.63 3.07 5.81
N LYS A 122 4.74 3.66 5.36
CA LYS A 122 5.07 3.84 3.94
C LYS A 122 5.52 2.54 3.25
N PHE A 123 5.94 1.54 4.02
CA PHE A 123 6.56 0.30 3.52
C PHE A 123 5.63 -0.91 3.61
#